data_AF-A0A7X8BLB0-F1
#
_entry.id   AF-A0A7X8BLB0-F1
#
_cell.length_a   1.000
_cell.length_b   1.000
_cell.length_c   1.000
_cell.angle_alpha   90.00
_cell.angle_beta   90.00
_cell.angle_gamma   90.00
#
_symmetry.space_group_name_H-M   'P 1'
#
loop_
_entity.id
_entity.type
_entity.pdbx_description
1 polymer ?
#
loop_
_entity_poly.entity_id
_entity_poly.type
_entity_poly.pdbx_seq_one_letter_code
_entity_poly.pdbx_strand_id
1 'polypeptide(L)'
;MTVHLIGPVHRITGQNTNFEDIGICMVAGFYGVVNKGKMPHVSQTVRFIPDHCMMQKVHSGVIVHSEGSKVRIEIIDLKVW
;
A
#
# COMPACT_ATOMS: atom_id res chain seq x y z
N MET A 1 -17.03 -0.48 2.40
CA MET A 1 -16.39 0.85 2.48
C MET A 1 -15.89 1.19 1.09
N THR A 2 -16.33 2.31 0.52
CA THR A 2 -15.88 2.78 -0.81
C THR A 2 -15.02 4.00 -0.60
N VAL A 3 -13.78 3.98 -1.10
CA VAL A 3 -12.84 5.09 -1.00
C VAL A 3 -12.64 5.68 -2.39
N HIS A 4 -12.98 6.96 -2.56
CA HIS A 4 -12.72 7.69 -3.79
C HIS A 4 -11.35 8.37 -3.70
N LEU A 5 -10.43 8.03 -4.60
CA LEU A 5 -9.11 8.64 -4.68
C LEU A 5 -9.15 9.77 -5.71
N ILE A 6 -8.76 10.98 -5.30
CA ILE A 6 -8.72 12.17 -6.16
C ILE A 6 -7.26 12.64 -6.27
N GLY A 7 -6.74 12.72 -7.50
CA GLY A 7 -5.42 13.27 -7.76
C GLY A 7 -5.37 14.80 -7.53
N PRO A 8 -4.17 15.36 -7.27
CA PRO A 8 -4.00 16.77 -6.89
C PRO A 8 -4.56 17.77 -7.91
N VAL A 9 -4.51 17.46 -9.21
CA VAL A 9 -5.00 18.35 -10.29
C VAL A 9 -6.50 18.66 -10.14
N HIS A 10 -7.32 17.66 -9.82
CA HIS A 10 -8.78 17.84 -9.68
C HIS A 10 -9.17 18.57 -8.38
N ARG A 11 -8.31 18.55 -7.34
CA ARG A 11 -8.48 19.39 -6.16
C ARG A 11 -8.21 20.87 -6.44
N ILE A 12 -7.26 21.17 -7.31
CA ILE A 12 -6.77 22.54 -7.55
C ILE A 12 -7.70 23.30 -8.49
N THR A 13 -8.26 22.64 -9.51
CA THR A 13 -9.10 23.31 -10.52
C THR A 13 -10.57 23.45 -10.11
N GLY A 14 -11.01 22.75 -9.05
CA GLY A 14 -12.39 22.78 -8.58
C GLY A 14 -13.41 22.22 -9.57
N GLN A 15 -12.95 21.51 -10.61
CA GLN A 15 -13.84 20.88 -11.58
C GLN A 15 -14.52 19.67 -10.95
N ASN A 16 -15.86 19.62 -11.00
CA ASN A 16 -16.61 18.43 -10.65
C ASN A 16 -16.35 17.35 -11.71
N THR A 17 -15.52 16.37 -11.37
CA THR A 17 -15.33 15.16 -12.17
C THR A 17 -16.24 14.05 -11.70
N ASN A 18 -16.89 13.39 -12.65
CA ASN A 18 -17.57 12.13 -12.38
C ASN A 18 -16.53 11.06 -12.03
N PHE A 19 -16.78 10.31 -10.95
CA PHE A 19 -15.93 9.19 -10.59
C PHE A 19 -16.18 8.04 -11.56
N GLU A 20 -15.10 7.51 -12.14
CA GLU A 20 -15.15 6.28 -12.93
C GLU A 20 -14.81 5.09 -12.02
N ASP A 21 -15.57 4.00 -12.18
CA ASP A 21 -15.24 2.73 -11.54
C ASP A 21 -14.07 2.08 -12.31
N ILE A 22 -12.90 2.08 -11.68
CA ILE A 22 -11.67 1.48 -12.22
C ILE A 22 -11.39 0.09 -11.62
N GLY A 23 -12.35 -0.48 -10.89
CA GLY A 23 -12.22 -1.74 -10.17
C GLY A 23 -11.96 -1.59 -8.66
N ILE A 24 -11.81 -2.72 -7.99
CA ILE A 24 -11.61 -2.77 -6.54
C ILE A 24 -10.12 -2.56 -6.22
N CYS A 25 -9.80 -1.41 -5.65
CA CYS A 25 -8.49 -1.16 -5.03
C CYS A 25 -8.61 -1.25 -3.51
N MET A 26 -8.01 -2.26 -2.90
CA MET A 26 -7.90 -2.36 -1.45
C MET A 26 -6.52 -1.85 -1.02
N VAL A 27 -6.45 -0.60 -0.56
CA VAL A 27 -5.23 -0.06 0.05
C VAL A 27 -5.22 -0.48 1.52
N ALA A 28 -4.64 -1.65 1.78
CA ALA A 28 -4.41 -2.12 3.14
C ALA A 28 -3.00 -1.70 3.61
N GLY A 29 -2.91 -1.11 4.80
CA GLY A 29 -1.63 -0.96 5.49
C GLY A 29 -1.27 -2.27 6.19
N PHE A 30 -0.02 -2.70 6.08
CA PHE A 30 0.49 -3.83 6.83
C PHE A 30 1.38 -3.32 7.95
N TYR A 31 1.14 -3.81 9.17
CA TYR A 31 2.05 -3.65 10.29
C TYR A 31 2.64 -5.01 10.62
N GLY A 32 3.95 -5.08 10.81
CA GLY A 32 4.62 -6.34 11.05
C GLY A 32 6.06 -6.20 11.49
N VAL A 33 6.72 -7.36 11.62
CA VAL A 33 8.13 -7.48 12.01
C VAL A 33 8.92 -8.04 10.84
N VAL A 34 10.10 -7.47 10.57
CA VAL A 34 11.02 -7.98 9.56
C VAL A 34 11.70 -9.23 10.12
N ASN A 35 11.21 -10.40 9.72
CA ASN A 35 11.75 -11.70 10.16
C ASN A 35 12.88 -12.24 9.27
N LYS A 36 12.97 -11.75 8.02
CA LYS A 36 13.94 -12.19 7.00
C LYS A 36 14.36 -11.02 6.13
N GLY A 37 15.61 -11.06 5.64
CA GLY A 37 16.16 -10.04 4.75
C GLY A 37 16.71 -8.82 5.49
N LYS A 38 16.97 -7.75 4.73
CA LYS A 38 17.52 -6.49 5.26
C LYS A 38 16.39 -5.60 5.79
N MET A 39 16.65 -4.92 6.90
CA MET A 39 15.76 -3.86 7.41
C MET A 39 15.61 -2.74 6.37
N PRO A 40 14.39 -2.43 5.90
CA PRO A 40 14.19 -1.40 4.92
C PRO A 40 14.14 0.00 5.57
N HIS A 41 14.47 1.02 4.79
CA HIS A 41 14.43 2.41 5.21
C HIS A 41 13.02 3.00 5.06
N VAL A 42 12.69 4.03 5.84
CA VAL A 42 11.50 4.84 5.60
C VAL A 42 11.57 5.45 4.20
N SER A 43 10.42 5.56 3.53
CA SER A 43 10.27 5.98 2.13
C SER A 43 10.82 5.00 1.08
N GLN A 44 11.28 3.82 1.49
CA GLN A 44 11.70 2.78 0.56
C GLN A 44 10.50 2.01 0.01
N THR A 45 10.44 1.84 -1.32
CA THR A 45 9.57 0.86 -1.97
C THR A 45 10.12 -0.54 -1.72
N VAL A 46 9.29 -1.42 -1.17
CA VAL A 46 9.65 -2.81 -0.83
C VAL A 46 8.77 -3.80 -1.55
N ARG A 47 9.32 -4.99 -1.75
CA ARG A 47 8.61 -6.17 -2.25
C ARG A 47 8.74 -7.28 -1.22
N PHE A 48 7.64 -7.88 -0.79
CA PHE A 48 7.63 -8.79 0.36
C PHE A 48 6.54 -9.87 0.26
N ILE A 49 6.71 -10.96 1.01
CA ILE A 49 5.72 -12.03 1.21
C ILE A 49 5.48 -12.12 2.72
N PRO A 50 4.29 -11.77 3.24
CA PRO A 50 3.99 -11.95 4.65
C PRO A 50 3.95 -13.44 5.01
N ASP A 51 4.55 -13.81 6.14
CA ASP A 51 4.66 -15.22 6.58
C ASP A 51 3.29 -15.93 6.68
N HIS A 52 2.23 -15.18 7.00
CA HIS A 52 0.86 -15.70 7.15
C HIS A 52 -0.11 -15.23 6.06
N CYS A 53 0.40 -14.79 4.91
CA CYS A 53 -0.47 -14.41 3.79
C CYS A 53 -1.00 -15.65 3.07
N MET A 54 -2.31 -15.91 3.20
CA MET A 54 -3.02 -17.01 2.54
C MET A 54 -2.95 -16.94 1.01
N MET A 55 -2.71 -15.76 0.43
CA MET A 55 -2.59 -15.62 -1.02
C MET A 55 -1.25 -16.15 -1.56
N GLN A 56 -0.22 -16.27 -0.72
CA GLN A 56 1.16 -16.62 -1.11
C GLN A 56 1.70 -15.80 -2.29
N LYS A 57 1.11 -14.64 -2.57
CA LYS A 57 1.53 -13.72 -3.63
C LYS A 57 2.51 -12.72 -3.05
N VAL A 58 3.40 -12.26 -3.93
CA VAL A 58 4.33 -11.19 -3.58
C VAL A 58 3.59 -9.87 -3.62
N HIS A 59 3.69 -9.11 -2.54
CA HIS A 59 3.15 -7.76 -2.41
C HIS A 59 4.23 -6.71 -2.59
N SER A 60 3.82 -5.50 -2.95
CA SER A 60 4.69 -4.33 -2.99
C SER A 60 4.02 -3.16 -2.29
N GLY A 61 4.80 -2.35 -1.58
CA GLY A 61 4.32 -1.14 -0.91
C GLY A 61 5.49 -0.24 -0.50
N VAL A 62 5.20 0.82 0.25
CA VAL A 62 6.18 1.80 0.73
C VAL A 62 6.26 1.75 2.25
N ILE A 63 7.48 1.77 2.80
CA ILE A 63 7.70 1.89 4.24
C ILE A 63 7.36 3.31 4.68
N VAL A 64 6.36 3.46 5.55
CA VAL A 64 5.95 4.74 6.12
C VAL A 64 6.42 4.91 7.58
N HIS A 65 6.80 3.83 8.24
CA HIS A 65 7.35 3.85 9.61
C HIS A 65 8.28 2.66 9.84
N SER A 66 9.34 2.87 10.62
CA SER A 66 10.35 1.85 10.96
C SER A 66 10.95 2.13 12.33
N GLU A 67 10.83 1.18 13.26
CA GLU A 67 11.40 1.26 14.61
C GLU A 67 11.90 -0.13 15.05
N GLY A 68 13.21 -0.26 15.28
CA GLY A 68 13.82 -1.56 15.57
C GLY A 68 13.60 -2.53 14.40
N SER A 69 12.86 -3.62 14.63
CA SER A 69 12.44 -4.58 13.59
C SER A 69 10.98 -4.42 13.14
N LYS A 70 10.25 -3.47 13.73
CA LYS A 70 8.83 -3.22 13.43
C LYS A 70 8.72 -2.23 12.27
N VAL A 71 7.86 -2.54 11.31
CA VAL A 71 7.61 -1.69 10.15
C VAL A 71 6.12 -1.52 9.89
N ARG A 72 5.77 -0.37 9.31
CA ARG A 72 4.47 -0.12 8.69
C ARG A 72 4.67 0.10 7.20
N ILE A 73 3.96 -0.68 6.40
CA ILE A 73 3.97 -0.63 4.94
C ILE A 73 2.60 -0.15 4.49
N GLU A 74 2.55 0.85 3.62
CA GLU A 74 1.30 1.35 3.01
C GLU A 74 1.39 1.33 1.49
N ILE A 75 0.28 1.72 0.85
CA ILE A 75 0.17 1.78 -0.62
C ILE A 75 0.44 0.38 -1.21
N ILE A 76 -0.14 -0.65 -0.59
CA ILE A 76 0.09 -2.02 -1.01
C ILE A 76 -0.82 -2.36 -2.18
N ASP A 77 -0.18 -2.81 -3.26
CA ASP A 77 -0.86 -3.40 -4.39
C ASP A 77 -1.29 -4.83 -4.04
N LEU A 78 -2.56 -5.01 -3.70
CA LEU A 78 -3.19 -6.32 -3.67
C LEU A 78 -3.67 -6.65 -5.09
N LYS A 79 -2.79 -7.28 -5.87
CA LYS A 79 -3.15 -7.89 -7.16
C LYS A 79 -4.11 -9.06 -6.95
N VAL A 80 -5.41 -8.76 -6.85
CA VAL A 80 -6.49 -9.73 -6.89
C VAL A 80 -6.93 -9.87 -8.36
N TRP A 81 -6.28 -10.79 -9.06
CA TRP A 81 -6.81 -11.40 -10.30
C TRP A 81 -7.14 -12.84 -9.98
#